data_AF-A0A1Y4DMA0-F1
#
_entry.id   AF-A0A1Y4DMA0-F1
#
_cell.length_a   1.000
_cell.length_b   1.000
_cell.length_c   1.000
_cell.angle_alpha   90.00
_cell.angle_beta   90.00
_cell.angle_gamma   90.00
#
_symmetry.space_group_name_H-M   'P 1'
#
loop_
_entity.id
_entity.type
_entity.pdbx_description
1 polymer ?
#
loop_
_entity_poly.entity_id
_entity_poly.type
_entity_poly.pdbx_seq_one_letter_code
_entity_poly.pdbx_strand_id
1 'polypeptide(L)'
;MRPDLRAYLLGDDGHRVFGPGPVELLERVGELGSLRAAAIDMGMAYTKATRLVHDAEQAFGFALTERTVGGSGGGGSQLTAEARELIERYRAFERTSRWALSAAYETCFSGFADVARLGCVVMASGEGARFGGEPGEKLVAPLAGTAVLERTLAALPAGLLDVVVVTRWDAVEELCERLGVRCVRAAGPLKSDTMRAGLEALGHRAGCLFVTGDQPLLSERSVRALVAALTREPTAIVRLSWRGRPANPVLWPNDTLGALARLEGDTGGRVLLAGHAELEGRVRLVEAADEWELADVDTPEDLARLEGALAERGESR
;
A
#
# COMPACT_ATOMS: atom_id res chain seq x y z
N MET A 1 -5.95 11.62 -12.68
CA MET A 1 -4.79 11.43 -13.59
C MET A 1 -4.32 9.97 -13.49
N ARG A 2 -3.58 9.40 -14.46
CA ARG A 2 -3.08 8.00 -14.38
C ARG A 2 -1.66 7.84 -14.95
N PRO A 3 -0.82 6.96 -14.37
CA PRO A 3 0.52 6.70 -14.90
C PRO A 3 0.44 5.76 -16.10
N ASP A 4 1.34 5.92 -17.07
CA ASP A 4 1.54 4.96 -18.17
C ASP A 4 3.04 4.74 -18.36
N LEU A 5 3.46 3.47 -18.38
CA LEU A 5 4.83 3.04 -18.65
C LEU A 5 4.79 1.88 -19.64
N ARG A 6 5.60 1.99 -20.70
CA ARG A 6 5.78 0.93 -21.70
C ARG A 6 7.21 0.43 -21.62
N ALA A 7 7.38 -0.81 -21.18
CA ALA A 7 8.69 -1.41 -21.01
C ALA A 7 9.19 -2.01 -22.33
N TYR A 8 10.41 -1.64 -22.71
CA TYR A 8 11.09 -2.16 -23.89
C TYR A 8 12.39 -2.83 -23.45
N LEU A 9 12.71 -3.96 -24.08
CA LEU A 9 14.03 -4.57 -24.01
C LEU A 9 14.88 -3.96 -25.12
N LEU A 10 16.09 -3.54 -24.76
CA LEU A 10 17.03 -2.94 -25.69
C LEU A 10 18.06 -3.97 -26.12
N GLY A 11 18.49 -3.90 -27.37
CA GLY A 11 19.68 -4.61 -27.82
C GLY A 11 20.94 -3.94 -27.29
N ASP A 12 22.10 -4.57 -27.54
CA ASP A 12 23.41 -4.05 -27.13
C ASP A 12 23.73 -2.68 -27.77
N ASP A 13 23.09 -2.36 -28.88
CA ASP A 13 23.16 -1.07 -29.58
C ASP A 13 22.24 0.02 -28.97
N GLY A 14 21.47 -0.33 -27.93
CA GLY A 14 20.51 0.56 -27.27
C GLY A 14 19.20 0.77 -28.03
N HIS A 15 18.98 0.09 -29.16
CA HIS A 15 17.73 0.17 -29.90
C HIS A 15 16.65 -0.74 -29.29
N ARG A 16 15.38 -0.36 -29.44
CA ARG A 16 14.24 -1.13 -28.91
C ARG A 16 14.00 -2.36 -29.78
N VAL A 17 14.39 -3.53 -29.28
CA VAL A 17 14.28 -4.80 -30.01
C VAL A 17 13.02 -5.57 -29.64
N PHE A 18 12.55 -5.44 -28.39
CA PHE A 18 11.37 -6.16 -27.92
C PHE A 18 10.52 -5.30 -26.98
N GLY A 19 9.20 -5.50 -26.98
CA GLY A 19 8.27 -4.64 -26.23
C GLY A 19 6.82 -4.88 -26.63
N PRO A 20 5.90 -3.93 -26.37
CA PRO A 20 4.46 -4.15 -26.57
C PRO A 20 4.10 -4.53 -28.02
N GLY A 21 4.74 -3.87 -28.99
CA GLY A 21 4.49 -4.12 -30.42
C GLY A 21 4.94 -5.50 -30.90
N PRO A 22 6.23 -5.88 -30.74
CA PRO A 22 6.70 -7.23 -31.08
C PRO A 22 5.94 -8.35 -30.36
N VAL A 23 5.58 -8.16 -29.09
CA VAL A 23 4.84 -9.15 -28.30
C VAL A 23 3.43 -9.35 -28.86
N GLU A 24 2.69 -8.27 -29.09
CA GLU A 24 1.35 -8.34 -29.69
C GLU A 24 1.38 -8.97 -31.10
N LEU A 25 2.42 -8.66 -31.90
CA LEU A 25 2.62 -9.26 -33.21
C LEU A 25 2.81 -10.78 -33.11
N LEU A 26 3.67 -11.25 -32.21
CA LEU A 26 3.93 -12.68 -32.05
C LEU A 26 2.73 -13.44 -31.48
N GLU A 27 1.99 -12.86 -30.53
CA GLU A 27 0.74 -13.46 -30.02
C GLU A 27 -0.27 -13.68 -31.16
N ARG A 28 -0.49 -12.66 -32.01
CA ARG A 28 -1.34 -12.79 -33.19
C ARG A 28 -0.80 -13.78 -34.22
N VAL A 29 0.53 -13.94 -34.34
CA VAL A 29 1.12 -15.03 -35.15
C VAL A 29 0.76 -16.39 -34.57
N GLY A 30 0.81 -16.55 -33.24
CA GLY A 30 0.38 -17.76 -32.55
C GLY A 30 -1.10 -18.10 -32.80
N GLU A 31 -1.96 -17.09 -32.82
CA GLU A 31 -3.42 -17.25 -33.03
C GLU A 31 -3.79 -17.49 -34.51
N LEU A 32 -3.19 -16.73 -35.42
CA LEU A 32 -3.56 -16.72 -36.85
C LEU A 32 -2.70 -17.67 -37.70
N GLY A 33 -1.58 -18.18 -37.17
CA GLY A 33 -0.65 -19.05 -37.89
C GLY A 33 0.08 -18.37 -39.05
N SER A 34 0.12 -17.04 -39.11
CA SER A 34 0.75 -16.28 -40.20
C SER A 34 1.22 -14.90 -39.76
N LEU A 35 2.51 -14.59 -40.02
CA LEU A 35 3.07 -13.25 -39.83
C LEU A 35 2.39 -12.20 -40.70
N ARG A 36 1.97 -12.58 -41.90
CA ARG A 36 1.26 -11.67 -42.80
C ARG A 36 -0.14 -11.36 -42.29
N ALA A 37 -0.87 -12.37 -41.83
CA ALA A 37 -2.20 -12.17 -41.24
C ALA A 37 -2.11 -11.29 -39.99
N ALA A 38 -1.16 -11.57 -39.09
CA ALA A 38 -0.92 -10.77 -37.89
C ALA A 38 -0.58 -9.30 -38.23
N ALA A 39 0.27 -9.07 -39.24
CA ALA A 39 0.60 -7.72 -39.69
C ALA A 39 -0.63 -6.95 -40.22
N ILE A 40 -1.47 -7.61 -41.03
CA ILE A 40 -2.72 -7.03 -41.57
C ILE A 40 -3.68 -6.70 -40.42
N ASP A 41 -3.86 -7.63 -39.49
CA ASP A 41 -4.76 -7.50 -38.35
C ASP A 41 -4.32 -6.36 -37.41
N MET A 42 -3.02 -6.10 -37.30
CA MET A 42 -2.46 -4.95 -36.57
C MET A 42 -2.43 -3.65 -37.38
N GLY A 43 -2.92 -3.65 -38.63
CA GLY A 43 -2.86 -2.49 -39.51
C GLY A 43 -1.44 -2.04 -39.85
N MET A 44 -0.45 -2.94 -39.87
CA MET A 44 0.95 -2.64 -40.17
C MET A 44 1.44 -3.26 -41.47
N ALA A 45 2.41 -2.60 -42.11
CA ALA A 45 3.06 -3.15 -43.30
C ALA A 45 3.81 -4.46 -42.98
N TYR A 46 3.69 -5.46 -43.86
CA TYR A 46 4.36 -6.74 -43.70
C TYR A 46 5.88 -6.59 -43.55
N THR A 47 6.51 -5.68 -44.29
CA THR A 47 7.95 -5.38 -44.16
C THR A 47 8.34 -4.87 -42.78
N LYS A 48 7.45 -4.11 -42.12
CA LYS A 48 7.66 -3.67 -40.74
C LYS A 48 7.57 -4.85 -39.77
N ALA A 49 6.59 -5.74 -39.95
CA ALA A 49 6.43 -6.94 -39.14
C ALA A 49 7.66 -7.87 -39.25
N THR A 50 8.13 -8.15 -40.47
CA THR A 50 9.33 -8.95 -40.71
C THR A 50 10.57 -8.32 -40.07
N ARG A 51 10.73 -6.99 -40.16
CA ARG A 51 11.84 -6.30 -39.49
C ARG A 51 11.77 -6.41 -37.97
N LEU A 52 10.61 -6.20 -37.35
CA LEU A 52 10.45 -6.35 -35.90
C LEU A 52 10.83 -7.76 -35.41
N VAL A 53 10.40 -8.80 -36.14
CA VAL A 53 10.76 -10.18 -35.83
C VAL A 53 12.27 -10.38 -36.01
N HIS A 54 12.83 -9.93 -37.13
CA HIS A 54 14.26 -10.08 -37.42
C HIS A 54 15.15 -9.38 -36.38
N ASP A 55 14.83 -8.13 -36.03
CA ASP A 55 15.59 -7.35 -35.05
C ASP A 55 15.55 -8.04 -33.67
N ALA A 56 14.41 -8.59 -33.29
CA ALA A 56 14.28 -9.37 -32.06
C ALA A 56 15.05 -10.70 -32.13
N GLU A 57 14.98 -11.45 -33.24
CA GLU A 57 15.73 -12.69 -33.45
C GLU A 57 17.24 -12.47 -33.38
N GLN A 58 17.75 -11.38 -33.97
CA GLN A 58 19.17 -11.01 -33.87
C GLN A 58 19.58 -10.70 -32.44
N ALA A 59 18.74 -9.97 -31.69
CA ALA A 59 19.05 -9.62 -30.31
C ALA A 59 18.99 -10.81 -29.34
N PHE A 60 18.06 -11.74 -29.54
CA PHE A 60 17.90 -12.92 -28.68
C PHE A 60 18.72 -14.13 -29.11
N GLY A 61 19.21 -14.15 -30.35
CA GLY A 61 20.05 -15.23 -30.88
C GLY A 61 19.29 -16.52 -31.25
N PHE A 62 17.96 -16.46 -31.35
CA PHE A 62 17.13 -17.59 -31.76
C PHE A 62 15.97 -17.15 -32.66
N ALA A 63 15.46 -18.09 -33.47
CA ALA A 63 14.31 -17.82 -34.34
C ALA A 63 13.03 -17.69 -33.50
N LEU A 64 12.21 -16.69 -33.80
CA LEU A 64 10.93 -16.47 -33.13
C LEU A 64 9.78 -17.17 -33.86
N THR A 65 9.98 -17.48 -35.14
CA THR A 65 8.99 -18.18 -35.97
C THR A 65 9.60 -19.32 -36.76
N GLU A 66 8.87 -20.42 -36.86
CA GLU A 66 9.14 -21.51 -37.80
C GLU A 66 8.31 -21.32 -39.06
N ARG A 67 8.95 -21.55 -40.21
CA ARG A 67 8.26 -21.57 -41.49
C ARG A 67 7.70 -22.96 -41.75
N THR A 68 6.39 -23.07 -41.87
CA THR A 68 5.76 -24.28 -42.41
C THR A 68 5.86 -24.23 -43.93
N VAL A 69 6.55 -25.20 -44.55
CA VAL A 69 6.60 -25.30 -46.02
C VAL A 69 5.19 -25.62 -46.52
N GLY A 70 4.54 -24.67 -47.17
CA GLY A 70 3.22 -24.82 -47.79
C GLY A 70 3.27 -24.31 -49.23
N GLY A 71 2.66 -25.07 -50.14
CA GLY A 71 2.60 -24.80 -51.59
C GLY A 71 1.82 -23.53 -51.97
N SER A 72 1.06 -23.57 -53.06
CA SER A 72 0.48 -22.41 -53.78
C SER A 72 -0.37 -21.39 -52.98
N GLY A 73 -0.63 -21.62 -51.69
CA GLY A 73 -1.30 -20.69 -50.76
C GLY A 73 -0.38 -19.88 -49.83
N GLY A 74 0.93 -20.13 -49.83
CA GLY A 74 1.91 -19.45 -48.96
C GLY A 74 2.14 -20.17 -47.62
N GLY A 75 3.41 -20.28 -47.23
CA GLY A 75 3.81 -20.95 -45.98
C GLY A 75 3.31 -20.25 -44.72
N GLY A 76 2.98 -21.06 -43.70
CA GLY A 76 2.57 -20.58 -42.38
C GLY A 76 3.76 -20.04 -41.58
N SER A 77 3.46 -19.22 -40.56
CA SER A 77 4.43 -18.83 -39.53
C SER A 77 3.86 -19.30 -38.20
N GLN A 78 4.53 -20.24 -37.56
CA GLN A 78 4.19 -20.66 -36.19
C GLN A 78 5.26 -20.18 -35.24
N LEU A 79 4.90 -19.88 -33.99
CA LEU A 79 5.89 -19.55 -32.97
C LEU A 79 6.78 -20.75 -32.67
N THR A 80 8.07 -20.49 -32.42
CA THR A 80 8.97 -21.47 -31.78
C THR A 80 8.59 -21.68 -30.32
N ALA A 81 9.13 -22.71 -29.67
CA ALA A 81 8.93 -22.92 -28.23
C ALA A 81 9.52 -21.74 -27.43
N GLU A 82 10.70 -21.28 -27.83
CA GLU A 82 11.44 -20.18 -27.24
C GLU A 82 10.70 -18.84 -27.37
N ALA A 83 10.03 -18.59 -28.51
CA ALA A 83 9.21 -17.40 -28.67
C ALA A 83 8.02 -17.38 -27.70
N ARG A 84 7.36 -18.52 -27.48
CA ARG A 84 6.25 -18.62 -26.52
C ARG A 84 6.72 -18.35 -25.09
N GLU A 85 7.85 -18.92 -24.70
CA GLU A 85 8.46 -18.67 -23.39
C GLU A 85 8.88 -17.20 -23.24
N LEU A 86 9.47 -16.58 -24.27
CA LEU A 86 9.84 -15.17 -24.25
C LEU A 86 8.62 -14.26 -24.05
N ILE A 87 7.51 -14.52 -24.76
CA ILE A 87 6.26 -13.79 -24.59
C ILE A 87 5.76 -13.92 -23.15
N GLU A 88 5.74 -15.14 -22.60
CA GLU A 88 5.30 -15.39 -21.22
C GLU A 88 6.14 -14.60 -20.20
N ARG A 89 7.47 -14.66 -20.33
CA ARG A 89 8.41 -13.91 -19.48
C ARG A 89 8.21 -12.40 -19.61
N TYR A 90 8.04 -11.88 -20.83
CA TYR A 90 7.76 -10.45 -21.05
C TYR A 90 6.44 -10.04 -20.39
N ARG A 91 5.38 -10.83 -20.56
CA ARG A 91 4.07 -10.53 -19.97
C ARG A 91 4.12 -10.57 -18.45
N ALA A 92 4.89 -11.48 -17.85
CA ALA A 92 5.14 -11.50 -16.42
C ALA A 92 5.86 -10.22 -15.95
N PHE A 93 6.95 -9.84 -16.62
CA PHE A 93 7.68 -8.61 -16.34
C PHE A 93 6.82 -7.35 -16.49
N GLU A 94 6.00 -7.28 -17.53
CA GLU A 94 5.09 -6.17 -17.79
C GLU A 94 4.03 -6.03 -16.68
N ARG A 95 3.41 -7.14 -16.25
CA ARG A 95 2.44 -7.14 -15.15
C ARG A 95 3.05 -6.59 -13.85
N THR A 96 4.21 -7.10 -13.46
CA THR A 96 4.90 -6.66 -12.22
C THR A 96 5.30 -5.18 -12.31
N SER A 97 5.80 -4.75 -13.48
CA SER A 97 6.19 -3.36 -13.71
C SER A 97 5.00 -2.40 -13.65
N ARG A 98 3.84 -2.77 -14.23
CA ARG A 98 2.60 -1.97 -14.17
C ARG A 98 2.05 -1.87 -12.75
N TRP A 99 2.07 -2.97 -12.01
CA TRP A 99 1.68 -2.97 -10.60
C TRP A 99 2.55 -2.00 -9.79
N ALA A 100 3.87 -2.11 -9.91
CA ALA A 100 4.81 -1.25 -9.18
C ALA A 100 4.65 0.23 -9.55
N LEU A 101 4.43 0.53 -10.84
CA LEU A 101 4.14 1.87 -11.32
C LEU A 101 2.88 2.45 -10.67
N SER A 102 1.79 1.67 -10.62
CA SER A 102 0.52 2.11 -10.03
C SER A 102 0.67 2.36 -8.53
N ALA A 103 1.29 1.43 -7.80
CA ALA A 103 1.53 1.56 -6.36
C ALA A 103 2.41 2.77 -6.04
N ALA A 104 3.49 2.98 -6.81
CA ALA A 104 4.35 4.14 -6.65
C ALA A 104 3.62 5.45 -6.96
N TYR A 105 2.81 5.48 -8.01
CA TYR A 105 2.03 6.66 -8.38
C TYR A 105 1.05 7.07 -7.28
N GLU A 106 0.26 6.14 -6.76
CA GLU A 106 -0.73 6.44 -5.72
C GLU A 106 -0.09 7.01 -4.46
N THR A 107 0.99 6.39 -4.00
CA THR A 107 1.72 6.83 -2.81
C THR A 107 2.42 8.17 -3.04
N CYS A 108 3.23 8.29 -4.09
CA CYS A 108 4.07 9.49 -4.31
C CYS A 108 3.25 10.73 -4.65
N PHE A 109 2.08 10.56 -5.26
CA PHE A 109 1.17 11.65 -5.61
C PHE A 109 -0.04 11.71 -4.67
N SER A 110 0.01 11.06 -3.51
CA SER A 110 -1.11 11.04 -2.56
C SER A 110 -1.54 12.46 -2.17
N GLY A 111 -2.83 12.77 -2.37
CA GLY A 111 -3.39 14.10 -2.12
C GLY A 111 -3.08 15.17 -3.16
N PHE A 112 -2.37 14.85 -4.25
CA PHE A 112 -2.22 15.74 -5.40
C PHE A 112 -3.37 15.54 -6.40
N ALA A 113 -4.05 16.64 -6.73
CA ALA A 113 -5.20 16.63 -7.64
C ALA A 113 -6.29 15.63 -7.18
N ASP A 114 -6.63 14.66 -8.03
CA ASP A 114 -7.64 13.63 -7.79
C ASP A 114 -7.08 12.32 -7.20
N VAL A 115 -5.78 12.27 -6.91
CA VAL A 115 -5.14 11.06 -6.34
C VAL A 115 -5.53 10.90 -4.87
N ALA A 116 -5.97 9.69 -4.52
CA ALA A 116 -6.45 9.38 -3.18
C ALA A 116 -5.39 9.71 -2.12
N ARG A 117 -5.85 10.27 -1.01
CA ARG A 117 -5.02 10.57 0.15
C ARG A 117 -4.63 9.28 0.89
N LEU A 118 -3.67 9.37 1.78
CA LEU A 118 -3.42 8.35 2.79
C LEU A 118 -4.57 8.36 3.78
N GLY A 119 -5.04 7.18 4.16
CA GLY A 119 -6.01 7.00 5.24
C GLY A 119 -5.32 6.90 6.60
N CYS A 120 -6.08 7.14 7.66
CA CYS A 120 -5.69 6.81 9.02
C CYS A 120 -6.89 6.24 9.78
N VAL A 121 -6.73 5.01 10.28
CA VAL A 121 -7.67 4.36 11.18
C VAL A 121 -7.14 4.49 12.60
N VAL A 122 -7.86 5.24 13.43
CA VAL A 122 -7.63 5.32 14.86
C VAL A 122 -8.45 4.24 15.55
N MET A 123 -7.76 3.25 16.13
CA MET A 123 -8.37 2.10 16.78
C MET A 123 -8.77 2.46 18.21
N ALA A 124 -10.06 2.65 18.44
CA ALA A 124 -10.65 3.13 19.70
C ALA A 124 -11.77 2.20 20.23
N SER A 125 -11.72 0.91 19.87
CA SER A 125 -12.72 -0.12 20.23
C SER A 125 -12.33 -1.01 21.42
N GLY A 126 -11.14 -0.81 22.01
CA GLY A 126 -10.63 -1.63 23.11
C GLY A 126 -11.42 -1.42 24.40
N GLU A 127 -11.56 -2.48 25.21
CA GLU A 127 -12.37 -2.45 26.45
C GLU A 127 -11.69 -1.71 27.60
N GLY A 128 -10.36 -1.61 27.61
CA GLY A 128 -9.65 -0.89 28.65
C GLY A 128 -9.82 -1.50 30.05
N ALA A 129 -10.06 -2.80 30.16
CA ALA A 129 -10.42 -3.47 31.42
C ALA A 129 -9.45 -3.21 32.60
N ARG A 130 -8.19 -2.89 32.33
CA ARG A 130 -7.18 -2.57 33.36
C ARG A 130 -7.26 -1.12 33.87
N PHE A 131 -7.90 -0.24 33.13
CA PHE A 131 -8.11 1.15 33.52
C PHE A 131 -9.15 1.28 34.64
N GLY A 132 -10.08 0.31 34.71
CA GLY A 132 -11.28 0.42 35.52
C GLY A 132 -12.30 1.38 34.87
N GLY A 133 -13.51 1.41 35.41
CA GLY A 133 -14.60 2.22 34.87
C GLY A 133 -15.35 1.56 33.70
N GLU A 134 -16.15 2.35 32.99
CA GLU A 134 -16.93 1.89 31.84
C GLU A 134 -16.04 1.74 30.59
N PRO A 135 -16.30 0.78 29.69
CA PRO A 135 -15.54 0.64 28.46
C PRO A 135 -15.48 1.93 27.63
N GLY A 136 -14.27 2.32 27.22
CA GLY A 136 -14.01 3.57 26.48
C GLY A 136 -13.72 4.79 27.35
N GLU A 137 -13.95 4.72 28.67
CA GLU A 137 -13.71 5.84 29.60
C GLU A 137 -12.25 6.32 29.56
N LYS A 138 -11.29 5.40 29.43
CA LYS A 138 -9.85 5.73 29.32
C LYS A 138 -9.52 6.68 28.16
N LEU A 139 -10.27 6.62 27.06
CA LEU A 139 -10.01 7.42 25.86
C LEU A 139 -10.54 8.84 25.98
N VAL A 140 -11.58 9.04 26.79
CA VAL A 140 -12.18 10.35 27.08
C VAL A 140 -11.66 10.96 28.39
N ALA A 141 -10.94 10.17 29.19
CA ALA A 141 -10.31 10.63 30.42
C ALA A 141 -9.37 11.81 30.14
N PRO A 142 -9.37 12.84 31.01
CA PRO A 142 -8.49 13.98 30.86
C PRO A 142 -7.04 13.59 31.17
N LEU A 143 -6.13 13.91 30.25
CA LEU A 143 -4.69 13.95 30.47
C LEU A 143 -4.26 15.41 30.40
N ALA A 144 -3.89 16.00 31.54
CA ALA A 144 -3.59 17.43 31.66
C ALA A 144 -4.66 18.31 30.99
N GLY A 145 -5.94 18.03 31.29
CA GLY A 145 -7.09 18.81 30.83
C GLY A 145 -7.65 18.47 29.44
N THR A 146 -6.96 17.65 28.64
CA THR A 146 -7.38 17.25 27.28
C THR A 146 -7.63 15.75 27.24
N ALA A 147 -8.68 15.30 26.55
CA ALA A 147 -8.96 13.87 26.46
C ALA A 147 -7.78 13.10 25.84
N VAL A 148 -7.50 11.88 26.32
CA VAL A 148 -6.43 11.02 25.79
C VAL A 148 -6.53 10.86 24.27
N LEU A 149 -7.73 10.54 23.75
CA LEU A 149 -7.95 10.39 22.32
C LEU A 149 -7.76 11.70 21.56
N GLU A 150 -8.17 12.84 22.12
CA GLU A 150 -8.01 14.16 21.50
C GLU A 150 -6.53 14.50 21.32
N ARG A 151 -5.68 14.17 22.30
CA ARG A 151 -4.22 14.33 22.17
C ARG A 151 -3.64 13.43 21.08
N THR A 152 -4.06 12.16 21.01
CA THR A 152 -3.67 11.25 19.92
C THR A 152 -4.07 11.82 18.55
N LEU A 153 -5.29 12.36 18.43
CA LEU A 153 -5.80 12.95 17.18
C LEU A 153 -5.02 14.20 16.77
N ALA A 154 -4.56 15.01 17.73
CA ALA A 154 -3.76 16.21 17.46
C ALA A 154 -2.42 15.91 16.75
N ALA A 155 -1.89 14.69 16.91
CA ALA A 155 -0.69 14.24 16.22
C ALA A 155 -0.91 13.91 14.72
N LEU A 156 -2.17 13.85 14.26
CA LEU A 156 -2.51 13.39 12.92
C LEU A 156 -2.68 14.59 11.97
N PRO A 157 -1.75 14.80 11.01
CA PRO A 157 -1.80 15.96 10.14
C PRO A 157 -2.98 15.87 9.16
N ALA A 158 -4.04 16.65 9.40
CA ALA A 158 -5.25 16.70 8.57
C ALA A 158 -4.98 17.07 7.11
N GLY A 159 -3.83 17.73 6.82
CA GLY A 159 -3.35 18.03 5.47
C GLY A 159 -2.68 16.86 4.74
N LEU A 160 -2.34 15.76 5.43
CA LEU A 160 -1.79 14.53 4.82
C LEU A 160 -2.71 13.31 4.92
N LEU A 161 -3.52 13.20 5.98
CA LEU A 161 -4.31 12.01 6.29
C LEU A 161 -5.81 12.31 6.22
N ASP A 162 -6.57 11.38 5.65
CA ASP A 162 -8.00 11.25 5.90
C ASP A 162 -8.19 10.36 7.13
N VAL A 163 -8.64 10.95 8.24
CA VAL A 163 -8.74 10.25 9.53
C VAL A 163 -10.16 9.71 9.75
N VAL A 164 -10.27 8.47 10.23
CA VAL A 164 -11.48 7.90 10.80
C VAL A 164 -11.17 7.28 12.16
N VAL A 165 -11.98 7.62 13.16
CA VAL A 165 -11.99 6.94 14.45
C VAL A 165 -12.94 5.77 14.37
N VAL A 166 -12.52 4.60 14.83
CA VAL A 166 -13.37 3.41 14.91
C VAL A 166 -13.51 3.01 16.35
N THR A 167 -14.75 2.96 16.84
CA THR A 167 -15.05 2.66 18.24
C THR A 167 -16.23 1.71 18.39
N ARG A 168 -16.51 1.33 19.64
CA ARG A 168 -17.75 0.66 20.06
C ARG A 168 -18.48 1.42 21.16
N TRP A 169 -17.92 2.55 21.61
CA TRP A 169 -18.28 3.22 22.85
C TRP A 169 -18.91 4.58 22.59
N ASP A 170 -20.09 4.81 23.17
CA ASP A 170 -20.89 6.03 22.98
C ASP A 170 -20.07 7.28 23.39
N ALA A 171 -19.36 7.21 24.52
CA ALA A 171 -18.52 8.31 24.98
C ALA A 171 -17.44 8.74 23.96
N VAL A 172 -16.89 7.79 23.20
CA VAL A 172 -15.91 8.08 22.16
C VAL A 172 -16.58 8.71 20.94
N GLU A 173 -17.77 8.26 20.56
CA GLU A 173 -18.53 8.90 19.49
C GLU A 173 -18.91 10.34 19.84
N GLU A 174 -19.42 10.59 21.05
CA GLU A 174 -19.74 11.93 21.55
C GLU A 174 -18.52 12.86 21.53
N LEU A 175 -17.34 12.34 21.92
CA LEU A 175 -16.09 13.08 21.81
C LEU A 175 -15.76 13.41 20.36
N CYS A 176 -15.85 12.44 19.44
CA CYS A 176 -15.58 12.66 18.03
C CYS A 176 -16.55 13.66 17.38
N GLU A 177 -17.84 13.61 17.73
CA GLU A 177 -18.85 14.58 17.28
C GLU A 177 -18.48 15.99 17.73
N ARG A 178 -18.12 16.17 19.01
CA ARG A 178 -17.67 17.46 19.55
C ARG A 178 -16.43 18.00 18.84
N LEU A 179 -15.50 17.11 18.46
CA LEU A 179 -14.27 17.47 17.75
C LEU A 179 -14.47 17.62 16.23
N GLY A 180 -15.64 17.26 15.69
CA GLY A 180 -15.89 17.24 14.24
C GLY A 180 -15.06 16.20 13.49
N VAL A 181 -14.65 15.12 14.15
CA VAL A 181 -13.85 14.04 13.56
C VAL A 181 -14.76 12.90 13.12
N ARG A 182 -14.52 12.37 11.93
CA ARG A 182 -15.30 11.24 11.41
C ARG A 182 -15.14 10.02 12.30
N CYS A 183 -16.26 9.47 12.76
CA CYS A 183 -16.31 8.30 13.62
C CYS A 183 -17.26 7.23 13.05
N VAL A 184 -16.94 5.95 13.25
CA VAL A 184 -17.79 4.82 12.86
C VAL A 184 -17.77 3.72 13.93
N ARG A 185 -18.87 2.97 14.03
CA ARG A 185 -18.93 1.79 14.90
C ARG A 185 -18.35 0.55 14.24
N ALA A 186 -17.53 -0.19 14.99
CA ALA A 186 -17.16 -1.55 14.63
C ALA A 186 -18.36 -2.50 14.85
N ALA A 187 -18.57 -3.44 13.92
CA ALA A 187 -19.66 -4.42 14.02
C ALA A 187 -19.45 -5.45 15.14
N GLY A 188 -18.21 -5.65 15.57
CA GLY A 188 -17.83 -6.68 16.53
C GLY A 188 -16.64 -6.27 17.40
N PRO A 189 -16.33 -7.07 18.43
CA PRO A 189 -15.35 -6.74 19.46
C PRO A 189 -13.90 -6.88 19.01
N LEU A 190 -13.65 -7.51 17.86
CA LEU A 190 -12.31 -7.94 17.49
C LEU A 190 -11.51 -6.78 16.87
N LYS A 191 -10.18 -6.83 17.01
CA LYS A 191 -9.28 -5.90 16.29
C LYS A 191 -9.51 -5.92 14.77
N SER A 192 -9.78 -7.09 14.20
CA SER A 192 -10.09 -7.21 12.77
C SER A 192 -11.38 -6.48 12.36
N ASP A 193 -12.42 -6.49 13.22
CA ASP A 193 -13.67 -5.75 12.97
C ASP A 193 -13.43 -4.24 12.94
N THR A 194 -12.58 -3.75 13.84
CA THR A 194 -12.18 -2.34 13.90
C THR A 194 -11.39 -1.93 12.66
N MET A 195 -10.40 -2.74 12.24
CA MET A 195 -9.64 -2.47 11.01
C MET A 195 -10.55 -2.46 9.78
N ARG A 196 -11.46 -3.44 9.67
CA ARG A 196 -12.38 -3.57 8.53
C ARG A 196 -13.34 -2.38 8.43
N ALA A 197 -13.98 -2.00 9.54
CA ALA A 197 -14.89 -0.87 9.57
C ALA A 197 -14.18 0.45 9.21
N GLY A 198 -12.94 0.64 9.69
CA GLY A 198 -12.13 1.81 9.34
C GLY A 198 -11.76 1.85 7.85
N LEU A 199 -11.28 0.74 7.31
CA LEU A 199 -10.94 0.62 5.88
C LEU A 199 -12.17 0.81 4.98
N GLU A 200 -13.32 0.24 5.35
CA GLU A 200 -14.57 0.41 4.62
C GLU A 200 -15.04 1.87 4.63
N ALA A 201 -14.99 2.53 5.79
CA ALA A 201 -15.36 3.93 5.92
C ALA A 201 -14.45 4.86 5.08
N LEU A 202 -13.14 4.59 5.06
CA LEU A 202 -12.20 5.35 4.24
C LEU A 202 -12.43 5.07 2.74
N GLY A 203 -12.76 3.85 2.35
CA GLY A 203 -12.80 3.43 0.95
C GLY A 203 -11.40 3.39 0.34
N HIS A 204 -11.28 3.64 -0.97
CA HIS A 204 -10.00 3.57 -1.67
C HIS A 204 -8.99 4.62 -1.17
N ARG A 205 -7.79 4.21 -0.75
CA ARG A 205 -6.73 5.09 -0.22
C ARG A 205 -5.35 4.66 -0.72
N ALA A 206 -4.42 5.61 -0.87
CA ALA A 206 -3.05 5.32 -1.32
C ALA A 206 -2.23 4.46 -0.30
N GLY A 207 -2.74 4.34 0.92
CA GLY A 207 -2.16 3.61 2.04
C GLY A 207 -2.97 3.93 3.29
N CYS A 208 -2.71 3.23 4.40
CA CYS A 208 -3.44 3.46 5.64
C CYS A 208 -2.54 3.35 6.87
N LEU A 209 -2.53 4.41 7.68
CA LEU A 209 -1.92 4.42 9.01
C LEU A 209 -2.89 3.81 10.02
N PHE A 210 -2.42 2.86 10.83
CA PHE A 210 -3.16 2.34 11.97
C PHE A 210 -2.49 2.86 13.24
N VAL A 211 -3.28 3.61 14.03
CA VAL A 211 -2.86 4.24 15.29
C VAL A 211 -3.78 3.74 16.39
N THR A 212 -3.28 3.51 17.60
CA THR A 212 -4.16 3.21 18.74
C THR A 212 -4.63 4.51 19.36
N GLY A 213 -5.89 4.58 19.78
CA GLY A 213 -6.48 5.82 20.31
C GLY A 213 -5.87 6.32 21.64
N ASP A 214 -5.09 5.46 22.29
CA ASP A 214 -4.52 5.63 23.63
C ASP A 214 -3.02 5.93 23.64
N GLN A 215 -2.45 6.43 22.53
CA GLN A 215 -1.06 6.93 22.44
C GLN A 215 -1.01 8.47 22.46
N PRO A 216 -1.32 9.14 23.60
CA PRO A 216 -1.55 10.59 23.64
C PRO A 216 -0.30 11.45 23.46
N LEU A 217 0.90 10.86 23.55
CA LEU A 217 2.17 11.57 23.37
C LEU A 217 2.82 11.33 22.01
N LEU A 218 2.12 10.64 21.09
CA LEU A 218 2.54 10.52 19.70
C LEU A 218 2.71 11.93 19.10
N SER A 219 3.79 12.14 18.34
CA SER A 219 4.08 13.44 17.74
C SER A 219 3.71 13.49 16.25
N GLU A 220 3.22 14.64 15.80
CA GLU A 220 3.02 14.91 14.37
C GLU A 220 4.33 14.75 13.57
N ARG A 221 5.47 15.06 14.19
CA ARG A 221 6.80 14.88 13.59
C ARG A 221 7.05 13.42 13.21
N SER A 222 6.76 12.48 14.10
CA SER A 222 6.94 11.04 13.85
C SER A 222 5.93 10.53 12.83
N VAL A 223 4.68 10.98 12.87
CA VAL A 223 3.67 10.64 11.86
C VAL A 223 4.09 11.12 10.46
N ARG A 224 4.60 12.35 10.33
CA ARG A 224 5.16 12.86 9.08
C ARG A 224 6.37 12.07 8.61
N ALA A 225 7.22 11.60 9.54
CA ALA A 225 8.37 10.76 9.20
C ALA A 225 7.93 9.39 8.64
N LEU A 226 6.87 8.78 9.19
CA LEU A 226 6.27 7.56 8.64
C LEU A 226 5.78 7.76 7.20
N VAL A 227 5.02 8.82 6.97
CA VAL A 227 4.51 9.18 5.63
C VAL A 227 5.67 9.44 4.65
N ALA A 228 6.70 10.16 5.07
CA ALA A 228 7.88 10.43 4.25
C ALA A 228 8.66 9.16 3.92
N ALA A 229 8.77 8.21 4.85
CA ALA A 229 9.41 6.92 4.60
C ALA A 229 8.61 6.09 3.57
N LEU A 230 7.28 6.05 3.68
CA LEU A 230 6.44 5.38 2.67
C LEU A 230 6.58 6.05 1.30
N THR A 231 6.65 7.39 1.26
CA THR A 231 6.85 8.12 0.00
C THR A 231 8.19 7.77 -0.68
N ARG A 232 9.24 7.52 0.10
CA ARG A 232 10.55 7.09 -0.41
C ARG A 232 10.55 5.63 -0.88
N GLU A 233 9.82 4.77 -0.20
CA GLU A 233 9.67 3.35 -0.54
C GLU A 233 8.18 2.98 -0.61
N PRO A 234 7.50 3.20 -1.76
CA PRO A 234 6.03 3.11 -1.87
C PRO A 234 5.39 1.75 -1.55
N THR A 235 6.19 0.70 -1.51
CA THR A 235 5.75 -0.66 -1.15
C THR A 235 6.15 -1.03 0.28
N ALA A 236 6.83 -0.17 1.03
CA ALA A 236 7.25 -0.48 2.39
C ALA A 236 6.07 -0.50 3.38
N ILE A 237 6.15 -1.38 4.37
CA ILE A 237 5.32 -1.34 5.57
C ILE A 237 6.10 -0.56 6.61
N VAL A 238 5.70 0.68 6.87
CA VAL A 238 6.48 1.60 7.68
C VAL A 238 5.96 1.59 9.11
N ARG A 239 6.83 1.32 10.08
CA ARG A 239 6.44 1.14 11.48
C ARG A 239 7.26 2.04 12.38
N LEU A 240 6.60 2.68 13.35
CA LEU A 240 7.30 3.43 14.38
C LEU A 240 8.16 2.46 15.21
N SER A 241 9.31 2.92 15.68
CA SER A 241 10.16 2.16 16.59
C SER A 241 10.80 3.05 17.64
N TRP A 242 11.27 2.43 18.71
CA TRP A 242 12.19 3.06 19.65
C TRP A 242 13.34 2.12 19.96
N ARG A 243 14.56 2.58 19.74
CA ARG A 243 15.80 1.78 19.89
C ARG A 243 15.70 0.46 19.13
N GLY A 244 15.17 0.51 17.91
CA GLY A 244 14.97 -0.64 17.03
C GLY A 244 13.83 -1.58 17.43
N ARG A 245 13.08 -1.29 18.50
CA ARG A 245 11.90 -2.09 18.89
C ARG A 245 10.66 -1.58 18.15
N PRO A 246 10.02 -2.40 17.30
CA PRO A 246 8.85 -1.96 16.55
C PRO A 246 7.63 -1.73 17.44
N ALA A 247 6.88 -0.66 17.19
CA ALA A 247 5.72 -0.20 17.96
C ALA A 247 4.59 0.29 17.05
N ASN A 248 3.51 0.81 17.62
CA ASN A 248 2.51 1.58 16.88
C ASN A 248 2.96 3.05 16.80
N PRO A 249 2.54 3.79 15.77
CA PRO A 249 1.66 3.36 14.69
C PRO A 249 2.39 2.63 13.55
N VAL A 250 1.61 1.99 12.69
CA VAL A 250 2.09 1.29 11.48
C VAL A 250 1.33 1.76 10.25
N LEU A 251 2.07 2.14 9.21
CA LEU A 251 1.59 2.62 7.93
C LEU A 251 1.75 1.53 6.87
N TRP A 252 0.62 1.10 6.32
CA TRP A 252 0.54 0.05 5.33
C TRP A 252 0.29 0.62 3.93
N PRO A 253 0.98 0.13 2.89
CA PRO A 253 0.76 0.55 1.51
C PRO A 253 -0.54 -0.02 0.95
N ASN A 254 -1.11 0.63 -0.08
CA ASN A 254 -2.41 0.27 -0.68
C ASN A 254 -2.55 -1.23 -1.00
N ASP A 255 -1.52 -1.84 -1.58
CA ASP A 255 -1.53 -3.24 -2.05
C ASP A 255 -1.75 -4.25 -0.92
N THR A 256 -1.50 -3.86 0.34
CA THR A 256 -1.70 -4.71 1.52
C THR A 256 -3.05 -4.51 2.20
N LEU A 257 -3.77 -3.42 1.91
CA LEU A 257 -5.02 -3.06 2.60
C LEU A 257 -6.12 -4.11 2.39
N GLY A 258 -6.18 -4.71 1.20
CA GLY A 258 -7.12 -5.79 0.91
C GLY A 258 -6.87 -7.03 1.78
N ALA A 259 -5.61 -7.35 2.09
CA ALA A 259 -5.27 -8.45 3.00
C ALA A 259 -5.65 -8.12 4.45
N LEU A 260 -5.38 -6.88 4.89
CA LEU A 260 -5.76 -6.40 6.23
C LEU A 260 -7.28 -6.44 6.44
N ALA A 261 -8.07 -6.04 5.45
CA ALA A 261 -9.54 -6.07 5.53
C ALA A 261 -10.13 -7.48 5.68
N ARG A 262 -9.40 -8.51 5.21
CA ARG A 262 -9.77 -9.92 5.28
C ARG A 262 -9.25 -10.64 6.51
N LEU A 263 -8.52 -9.96 7.40
CA LEU A 263 -8.11 -10.56 8.66
C LEU A 263 -9.33 -10.98 9.49
N GLU A 264 -9.15 -12.05 10.26
CA GLU A 264 -10.15 -12.60 11.18
C GLU A 264 -9.54 -12.73 12.58
N GLY A 265 -10.42 -12.82 13.59
CA GLY A 265 -10.02 -12.96 14.99
C GLY A 265 -9.47 -11.67 15.61
N ASP A 266 -8.96 -11.77 16.83
CA ASP A 266 -8.36 -10.64 17.57
C ASP A 266 -6.90 -10.37 17.16
N THR A 267 -6.63 -10.48 15.87
CA THR A 267 -5.28 -10.32 15.33
C THR A 267 -5.14 -8.94 14.71
N GLY A 268 -4.02 -8.27 15.01
CA GLY A 268 -3.62 -7.05 14.31
C GLY A 268 -2.80 -7.39 13.06
N GLY A 269 -2.43 -6.36 12.30
CA GLY A 269 -1.60 -6.52 11.09
C GLY A 269 -0.27 -7.26 11.29
N ARG A 270 0.21 -7.42 12.52
CA ARG A 270 1.40 -8.24 12.85
C ARG A 270 1.28 -9.68 12.38
N VAL A 271 0.07 -10.26 12.34
CA VAL A 271 -0.14 -11.64 11.86
C VAL A 271 0.14 -11.76 10.36
N LEU A 272 -0.09 -10.71 9.57
CA LEU A 272 0.31 -10.70 8.16
C LEU A 272 1.83 -10.69 7.97
N LEU A 273 2.58 -10.18 8.94
CA LEU A 273 4.05 -10.23 8.90
C LEU A 273 4.52 -11.65 9.23
N ALA A 274 3.97 -12.24 10.29
CA ALA A 274 4.40 -13.55 10.78
C ALA A 274 4.24 -14.64 9.72
N GLY A 275 5.37 -15.24 9.30
CA GLY A 275 5.38 -16.34 8.33
C GLY A 275 5.36 -15.91 6.86
N HIS A 276 5.42 -14.60 6.59
CA HIS A 276 5.48 -14.04 5.24
C HIS A 276 6.79 -13.26 5.04
N ALA A 277 7.87 -13.97 4.70
CA ALA A 277 9.21 -13.38 4.54
C ALA A 277 9.24 -12.20 3.55
N GLU A 278 8.40 -12.23 2.52
CA GLU A 278 8.27 -11.11 1.57
C GLU A 278 7.72 -9.84 2.23
N LEU A 279 6.68 -9.97 3.07
CA LEU A 279 6.11 -8.84 3.81
C LEU A 279 7.05 -8.37 4.92
N GLU A 280 7.72 -9.29 5.61
CA GLU A 280 8.75 -8.94 6.60
C GLU A 280 9.91 -8.15 5.96
N GLY A 281 10.34 -8.55 4.75
CA GLY A 281 11.37 -7.83 3.99
C GLY A 281 10.97 -6.42 3.55
N ARG A 282 9.67 -6.10 3.54
CA ARG A 282 9.13 -4.78 3.24
C ARG A 282 9.05 -3.86 4.47
N VAL A 283 9.31 -4.37 5.68
CA VAL A 283 9.21 -3.56 6.90
C VAL A 283 10.35 -2.54 6.96
N ARG A 284 9.99 -1.28 7.21
CA ARG A 284 10.93 -0.18 7.48
C ARG A 284 10.60 0.44 8.82
N LEU A 285 11.62 0.59 9.66
CA LEU A 285 11.47 1.20 10.98
C LEU A 285 11.78 2.70 10.90
N VAL A 286 10.95 3.50 11.55
CA VAL A 286 11.15 4.93 11.74
C VAL A 286 11.25 5.17 13.23
N GLU A 287 12.40 5.64 13.69
CA GLU A 287 12.61 5.95 15.11
C GLU A 287 11.74 7.13 15.53
N ALA A 288 11.03 6.94 16.65
CA ALA A 288 10.32 7.99 17.35
C ALA A 288 11.27 9.11 17.78
N ALA A 289 10.73 10.30 17.97
CA ALA A 289 11.44 11.42 18.56
C ALA A 289 11.87 11.16 19.99
N ASP A 290 11.04 10.43 20.69
CA ASP A 290 11.08 10.32 22.12
C ASP A 290 10.40 9.02 22.56
N GLU A 291 10.86 8.46 23.67
CA GLU A 291 10.37 7.17 24.15
C GLU A 291 8.89 7.17 24.53
N TRP A 292 8.38 8.34 24.92
CA TRP A 292 7.01 8.50 25.39
C TRP A 292 5.99 8.44 24.26
N GLU A 293 6.40 8.60 23.00
CA GLU A 293 5.49 8.42 21.85
C GLU A 293 4.95 6.99 21.73
N LEU A 294 5.63 6.03 22.35
CA LEU A 294 5.21 4.63 22.37
C LEU A 294 4.29 4.30 23.54
N ALA A 295 4.18 5.19 24.53
CA ALA A 295 3.44 4.93 25.75
C ALA A 295 1.93 4.93 25.50
N ASP A 296 1.27 3.88 25.98
CA ASP A 296 -0.16 3.71 26.00
C ASP A 296 -0.75 4.01 27.39
N VAL A 297 -2.04 4.37 27.41
CA VAL A 297 -2.82 4.50 28.65
C VAL A 297 -3.57 3.19 28.89
N ASP A 298 -3.05 2.34 29.76
CA ASP A 298 -3.66 1.07 30.13
C ASP A 298 -4.28 1.10 31.53
N THR A 299 -3.67 1.85 32.47
CA THR A 299 -4.16 2.02 33.84
C THR A 299 -4.22 3.50 34.26
N PRO A 300 -4.91 3.84 35.38
CA PRO A 300 -4.89 5.20 35.92
C PRO A 300 -3.48 5.65 36.33
N GLU A 301 -2.62 4.72 36.75
CA GLU A 301 -1.21 5.01 37.03
C GLU A 301 -0.43 5.40 35.77
N ASP A 302 -0.74 4.80 34.61
CA ASP A 302 -0.15 5.23 33.33
C ASP A 302 -0.55 6.67 33.01
N LEU A 303 -1.83 7.03 33.22
CA LEU A 303 -2.32 8.39 33.03
C LEU A 303 -1.54 9.39 33.90
N ALA A 304 -1.42 9.12 35.20
CA ALA A 304 -0.68 9.97 36.13
C ALA A 304 0.80 10.08 35.76
N ARG A 305 1.43 8.99 35.31
CA ARG A 305 2.82 9.00 34.83
C ARG A 305 2.98 9.90 33.61
N LEU A 306 2.05 9.83 32.66
CA LEU A 306 2.08 10.65 31.45
C LEU A 306 1.81 12.13 31.76
N GLU A 307 0.94 12.44 32.72
CA GLU A 307 0.76 13.82 33.19
C GLU A 307 2.05 14.39 33.80
N GLY A 308 2.76 13.59 34.60
CA GLY A 308 4.08 13.96 35.12
C GLY A 308 5.09 14.27 34.02
N ALA A 309 5.16 13.42 33.00
CA ALA A 309 6.04 13.62 31.85
C ALA A 309 5.70 14.89 31.06
N LEU A 310 4.40 15.21 30.89
CA LEU A 310 3.94 16.45 30.26
C LEU A 310 4.29 17.70 31.08
N ALA A 311 4.20 17.60 32.41
CA ALA A 311 4.56 18.69 33.31
C ALA A 311 6.06 19.01 33.23
N GLU A 312 6.92 17.99 33.21
CA GLU A 312 8.37 18.15 33.05
C GLU A 312 8.77 18.80 31.72
N ARG A 313 7.97 18.60 30.66
CA ARG A 313 8.18 19.19 29.33
C ARG A 313 7.67 20.63 29.20
N GLY A 314 6.90 21.12 30.17
CA GLY A 314 6.27 22.44 30.08
C GLY A 314 5.06 22.49 29.13
N GLU A 315 4.50 21.34 28.74
CA GLU A 315 3.37 21.21 27.79
C GLU A 315 2.01 21.13 28.51
N SER A 316 1.92 21.62 29.75
CA SER A 316 0.74 21.48 30.63
C SER A 316 -0.36 22.54 30.45
N ARG A 317 -0.48 23.21 29.29
CA ARG A 317 -1.53 24.22 29.08
C ARG A 317 -2.06 24.25 27.66
#